data_AF-A0A534YWY6-F1
#
_entry.id   AF-A0A534YWY6-F1
#
_cell.length_a   1.000
_cell.length_b   1.000
_cell.length_c   1.000
_cell.angle_alpha   90.00
_cell.angle_beta   90.00
_cell.angle_gamma   90.00
#
_symmetry.space_group_name_H-M   'P 1'
#
loop_
_entity.id
_entity.type
_entity.pdbx_description
1 polymer ?
#
loop_
_entity_poly.entity_id
_entity_poly.type
_entity_poly.pdbx_seq_one_letter_code
_entity_poly.pdbx_strand_id
1 'polypeptide(L)'
;MTAGERREFRGVSVPGVRLGGCVLRFDALAAIRRMRPELVLVSWLPPGRLLERLIRAPVLYVLEIGAKGGVTPGAWSWRFAHEFCEEVERNARCRLDERPRLELHSRVTLYYGARHPEHARERVRPGDWLWQFRPRITAGRSSVRPQR
;
A
#
# COMPACT_ATOMS: atom_id res chain seq x y z
N MET A 1 -9.13 4.75 20.44
CA MET A 1 -9.55 6.03 21.06
C MET A 1 -10.17 5.77 22.42
N THR A 2 -9.39 6.04 23.45
CA THR A 2 -9.78 6.03 24.86
C THR A 2 -10.72 7.21 25.18
N ALA A 3 -11.31 7.20 26.38
CA ALA A 3 -12.16 8.29 26.86
C ALA A 3 -11.38 9.59 27.11
N GLY A 4 -10.08 9.50 27.39
CA GLY A 4 -9.18 10.65 27.51
C GLY A 4 -8.96 11.33 26.15
N GLU A 5 -8.55 10.55 25.16
CA GLU A 5 -8.31 11.04 23.78
C GLU A 5 -9.58 11.66 23.16
N ARG A 6 -10.77 11.09 23.42
CA ARG A 6 -12.05 11.68 22.94
C ARG A 6 -12.34 13.08 23.49
N ARG A 7 -11.90 13.36 24.72
CA ARG A 7 -12.07 14.69 25.33
C ARG A 7 -11.06 15.67 24.76
N GLU A 8 -9.83 15.24 24.60
CA GLU A 8 -8.72 16.04 24.08
C GLU A 8 -8.95 16.49 22.63
N PHE A 9 -9.55 15.64 21.78
CA PHE A 9 -9.84 15.97 20.39
C PHE A 9 -11.26 16.50 20.13
N ARG A 10 -12.04 16.81 21.19
CA ARG A 10 -13.40 17.34 21.03
C ARG A 10 -13.34 18.77 20.49
N GLY A 11 -13.85 18.99 19.27
CA GLY A 11 -13.89 20.31 18.63
C GLY A 11 -12.60 20.69 17.89
N VAL A 12 -11.57 19.85 17.96
CA VAL A 12 -10.38 19.98 17.11
C VAL A 12 -10.70 19.37 15.76
N SER A 13 -10.56 20.15 14.68
CA SER A 13 -10.55 19.60 13.32
C SER A 13 -9.28 18.77 13.17
N VAL A 14 -9.36 17.50 13.55
CA VAL A 14 -8.27 16.55 13.31
C VAL A 14 -8.25 16.29 11.80
N PRO A 15 -7.17 16.65 11.08
CA PRO A 15 -7.06 16.35 9.65
C PRO A 15 -7.03 14.83 9.49
N GLY A 16 -8.18 14.28 9.13
CA GLY A 16 -8.41 12.84 9.08
C GLY A 16 -9.87 12.60 8.76
N VAL A 17 -10.12 11.99 7.60
CA VAL A 17 -11.46 11.64 7.15
C VAL A 17 -12.10 10.73 8.21
N ARG A 18 -13.29 11.09 8.71
CA ARG A 18 -14.09 10.18 9.55
C ARG A 18 -14.23 8.87 8.80
N LEU A 19 -13.68 7.79 9.36
CA LEU A 19 -13.78 6.47 8.78
C LEU A 19 -15.27 6.09 8.75
N GLY A 20 -15.85 6.00 7.55
CA GLY A 20 -17.22 5.50 7.38
C GLY A 20 -17.31 4.05 7.85
N GLY A 21 -18.53 3.58 8.19
CA GLY A 21 -18.75 2.19 8.63
C GLY A 21 -18.27 1.13 7.63
N CYS A 22 -18.10 1.51 6.36
CA CYS A 22 -17.54 0.71 5.27
C CYS A 22 -16.01 0.79 5.13
N VAL A 23 -15.29 1.20 6.20
CA VAL A 23 -13.82 1.13 6.31
C VAL A 23 -13.39 -0.02 7.25
N LEU A 24 -14.26 -1.00 7.48
CA LEU A 24 -14.01 -2.11 8.40
C LEU A 24 -13.63 -3.39 7.63
N ARG A 25 -12.32 -3.67 7.58
CA ARG A 25 -11.66 -4.95 7.21
C ARG A 25 -12.13 -5.60 5.88
N PHE A 26 -11.25 -5.51 4.87
CA PHE A 26 -11.37 -6.04 3.49
C PHE A 26 -12.15 -5.18 2.47
N ASP A 27 -12.68 -4.04 2.90
CA ASP A 27 -13.46 -3.14 2.05
C ASP A 27 -12.65 -2.43 0.94
N ALA A 28 -11.36 -2.18 1.13
CA ALA A 28 -10.60 -1.32 0.20
C ALA A 28 -10.60 -1.85 -1.24
N LEU A 29 -10.36 -3.15 -1.46
CA LEU A 29 -10.37 -3.73 -2.81
C LEU A 29 -11.78 -3.80 -3.41
N ALA A 30 -12.80 -4.04 -2.58
CA ALA A 30 -14.19 -4.01 -3.02
C ALA A 30 -14.61 -2.60 -3.43
N ALA A 31 -14.24 -1.60 -2.62
CA ALA A 31 -14.47 -0.19 -2.87
C ALA A 31 -13.75 0.27 -4.15
N ILE A 32 -12.50 -0.13 -4.38
CA ILE A 32 -11.77 0.17 -5.62
C ILE A 32 -12.49 -0.43 -6.83
N ARG A 33 -12.93 -1.69 -6.77
CA ARG A 33 -13.66 -2.32 -7.89
C ARG A 33 -14.98 -1.62 -8.17
N ARG A 34 -15.72 -1.24 -7.13
CA ARG A 34 -17.03 -0.58 -7.23
C ARG A 34 -16.92 0.85 -7.75
N MET A 35 -16.00 1.64 -7.18
CA MET A 35 -15.91 3.08 -7.43
C MET A 35 -14.93 3.43 -8.56
N ARG A 36 -14.03 2.50 -8.91
CA ARG A 36 -12.98 2.70 -9.93
C ARG A 36 -12.22 4.02 -9.79
N PRO A 37 -11.73 4.36 -8.58
CA PRO A 37 -11.03 5.61 -8.37
C PRO A 37 -9.80 5.70 -9.26
N GLU A 38 -9.39 6.92 -9.58
CA GLU A 38 -8.11 7.17 -10.24
C GLU A 38 -6.95 7.04 -9.26
N LEU A 39 -7.13 7.52 -8.02
CA LEU A 39 -6.11 7.50 -6.98
C LEU A 39 -6.61 6.77 -5.73
N VAL A 40 -5.74 5.93 -5.16
CA VAL A 40 -5.91 5.33 -3.84
C VAL A 40 -4.80 5.83 -2.93
N LEU A 41 -5.17 6.47 -1.83
CA LEU A 41 -4.25 6.85 -0.76
C LEU A 41 -4.13 5.72 0.25
N VAL A 42 -2.90 5.31 0.56
CA VAL A 42 -2.63 4.34 1.61
C VAL A 42 -1.56 4.84 2.55
N SER A 43 -1.77 4.64 3.84
CA SER A 43 -0.90 5.17 4.87
C SER A 43 -0.59 4.11 5.91
N TRP A 44 0.71 3.93 6.20
CA TRP A 44 1.25 2.98 7.18
C TRP A 44 0.67 1.58 7.03
N LEU A 45 0.74 1.04 5.80
CA LEU A 45 0.26 -0.30 5.52
C LEU A 45 1.00 -1.32 6.40
N PRO A 46 0.27 -2.31 6.97
CA PRO A 46 0.94 -3.41 7.65
C PRO A 46 1.82 -4.19 6.67
N PRO A 47 2.84 -4.91 7.15
CA PRO A 47 3.60 -5.85 6.33
C PRO A 47 2.71 -6.80 5.54
N GLY A 48 3.19 -7.19 4.36
CA GLY A 48 2.58 -8.24 3.56
C GLY A 48 2.23 -7.79 2.15
N ARG A 49 1.19 -8.39 1.57
CA ARG A 49 0.86 -8.23 0.14
C ARG A 49 -0.19 -7.17 -0.15
N LEU A 50 -0.60 -6.37 0.84
CA LEU A 50 -1.70 -5.43 0.66
C LEU A 50 -1.35 -4.36 -0.39
N LEU A 51 -0.15 -3.78 -0.32
CA LEU A 51 0.32 -2.81 -1.31
C LEU A 51 0.31 -3.41 -2.73
N GLU A 52 0.89 -4.60 -2.92
CA GLU A 52 0.85 -5.29 -4.22
C GLU A 52 -0.60 -5.50 -4.71
N ARG A 53 -1.51 -5.95 -3.83
CA ARG A 53 -2.91 -6.17 -4.20
C ARG A 53 -3.61 -4.89 -4.63
N LEU A 54 -3.25 -3.75 -4.04
CA LEU A 54 -3.77 -2.44 -4.39
C LEU A 54 -3.21 -1.93 -5.72
N ILE A 55 -1.90 -2.08 -5.95
CA ILE A 55 -1.26 -1.74 -7.23
C ILE A 55 -1.89 -2.56 -8.38
N ARG A 56 -2.19 -3.85 -8.14
CA ARG A 56 -2.86 -4.72 -9.10
C ARG A 56 -4.37 -4.50 -9.22
N ALA A 57 -4.98 -3.66 -8.37
CA ALA A 57 -6.40 -3.36 -8.45
C ALA A 57 -6.70 -2.42 -9.65
N PRO A 58 -7.96 -2.29 -10.10
CA PRO A 58 -8.32 -1.44 -11.23
C PRO A 58 -8.30 0.05 -10.83
N VAL A 59 -7.12 0.59 -10.57
CA VAL A 59 -6.82 1.97 -10.18
C VAL A 59 -5.70 2.52 -11.07
N LEU A 60 -5.65 3.85 -11.27
CA LEU A 60 -4.59 4.49 -12.06
C LEU A 60 -3.32 4.72 -11.23
N TYR A 61 -3.48 5.13 -9.98
CA TYR A 61 -2.40 5.47 -9.06
C TYR A 61 -2.64 4.95 -7.63
N VAL A 62 -1.56 4.57 -6.95
CA VAL A 62 -1.58 4.26 -5.51
C VAL A 62 -0.49 5.09 -4.84
N LEU A 63 -0.87 6.01 -3.94
CA LEU A 63 0.09 6.82 -3.17
C LEU A 63 0.28 6.19 -1.78
N GLU A 64 1.46 5.63 -1.55
CA GLU A 64 1.88 5.05 -0.28
C GLU A 64 2.59 6.10 0.59
N ILE A 65 2.08 6.30 1.81
CA ILE A 65 2.68 7.17 2.84
C ILE A 65 3.18 6.29 3.98
N GLY A 66 4.46 6.44 4.36
CA GLY A 66 5.05 5.72 5.50
C GLY A 66 6.02 4.59 5.14
N ALA A 67 6.63 4.62 3.95
CA ALA A 67 7.58 3.61 3.51
C ALA A 67 9.00 3.86 4.05
N LYS A 68 9.21 3.82 5.36
CA LYS A 68 10.57 3.92 5.94
C LYS A 68 10.65 3.15 7.26
N GLY A 69 11.81 2.55 7.55
CA GLY A 69 12.08 1.96 8.86
C GLY A 69 11.38 0.62 9.17
N GLY A 70 11.76 -0.45 8.48
CA GLY A 70 11.78 -1.78 9.08
C GLY A 70 10.51 -2.64 9.08
N VAL A 71 9.30 -2.14 8.82
CA VAL A 71 8.08 -2.98 8.87
C VAL A 71 6.97 -2.54 7.88
N THR A 72 7.31 -1.88 6.76
CA THR A 72 6.37 -1.59 5.64
C THR A 72 6.47 -2.70 4.56
N PRO A 73 5.45 -2.91 3.70
CA PRO A 73 5.26 -4.11 2.91
C PRO A 73 6.30 -4.25 1.78
N GLY A 74 7.46 -4.82 2.15
CA GLY A 74 8.50 -5.39 1.32
C GLY A 74 9.16 -4.41 0.36
N ALA A 75 10.48 -4.24 0.46
CA ALA A 75 11.35 -3.65 -0.60
C ALA A 75 11.13 -4.24 -2.03
N TRP A 76 10.24 -5.21 -2.14
CA TRP A 76 9.87 -6.04 -3.27
C TRP A 76 8.79 -5.34 -4.08
N SER A 77 7.98 -4.45 -3.50
CA SER A 77 7.02 -3.61 -4.23
C SER A 77 7.72 -2.65 -5.18
N TRP A 78 8.99 -2.34 -4.96
CA TRP A 78 9.83 -1.55 -5.88
C TRP A 78 10.06 -2.23 -7.24
N ARG A 79 9.60 -3.48 -7.40
CA ARG A 79 9.51 -4.15 -8.70
C ARG A 79 8.38 -3.60 -9.58
N PHE A 80 7.43 -2.86 -9.01
CA PHE A 80 6.46 -2.07 -9.75
C PHE A 80 7.07 -0.71 -10.10
N ALA A 81 6.61 -0.10 -11.20
CA ALA A 81 6.97 1.27 -11.54
C ALA A 81 6.48 2.22 -10.43
N HIS A 82 7.34 3.14 -10.01
CA HIS A 82 7.06 4.07 -8.93
C HIS A 82 7.95 5.32 -8.97
N GLU A 83 7.51 6.37 -8.29
CA GLU A 83 8.23 7.62 -8.08
C GLU A 83 8.26 7.97 -6.59
N PHE A 84 9.36 8.54 -6.12
CA PHE A 84 9.44 9.13 -4.78
C PHE A 84 8.95 10.57 -4.83
N CYS A 85 7.96 10.89 -4.02
CA CYS A 85 7.30 12.19 -4.03
C CYS A 85 7.93 13.13 -2.99
N GLU A 86 9.20 13.49 -3.19
CA GLU A 86 9.99 14.26 -2.21
C GLU A 86 9.34 15.59 -1.78
N GLU A 87 8.60 16.25 -2.67
CA GLU A 87 7.87 17.47 -2.34
C GLU A 87 6.74 17.21 -1.33
N VAL A 88 6.03 16.09 -1.49
CA VAL A 88 4.96 15.66 -0.57
C VAL A 88 5.54 15.13 0.73
N GLU A 89 6.71 14.49 0.69
CA GLU A 89 7.41 13.97 1.88
C GLU A 89 7.65 15.07 2.93
N ARG A 90 7.98 16.30 2.51
CA ARG A 90 8.17 17.45 3.41
C ARG A 90 6.94 17.76 4.27
N ASN A 91 5.77 17.33 3.83
CA ASN A 91 4.50 17.52 4.52
C ASN A 91 3.98 16.24 5.20
N ALA A 92 4.53 15.08 4.83
CA ALA A 92 4.14 13.78 5.36
C ALA A 92 4.82 13.51 6.70
N ARG A 93 4.28 14.07 7.79
CA ARG A 93 4.83 13.86 9.14
C ARG A 93 4.90 12.38 9.50
N CYS A 94 6.02 11.97 10.10
CA CYS A 94 6.20 10.62 10.62
C CYS A 94 5.14 10.25 11.65
N ARG A 95 4.97 8.95 11.84
CA ARG A 95 4.31 8.39 13.01
C ARG A 95 5.06 8.85 14.26
N LEU A 96 4.37 9.58 15.14
CA LEU A 96 4.95 10.14 16.37
C LEU A 96 5.41 9.06 17.36
N ASP A 97 4.95 7.82 17.17
CA ASP A 97 5.33 6.63 17.94
C ASP A 97 6.56 5.89 17.37
N GLU A 98 7.08 6.26 16.20
CA GLU A 98 8.27 5.63 15.61
C GLU A 98 9.56 6.06 16.34
N ARG A 99 10.44 5.09 16.62
CA ARG A 99 11.74 5.29 17.31
C ARG A 99 12.86 4.63 16.50
N PRO A 100 14.05 5.25 16.38
CA PRO A 100 14.44 6.56 16.92
C PRO A 100 13.81 7.73 16.14
N ARG A 101 13.55 8.86 16.82
CA ARG A 101 12.90 10.07 16.27
C ARG A 101 13.80 10.89 15.33
N LEU A 102 14.73 10.25 14.62
CA LEU A 102 15.71 10.94 13.77
C LEU A 102 15.07 11.51 12.50
N GLU A 103 13.93 10.95 12.09
CA GLU A 103 13.23 11.36 10.89
C GLU A 103 11.87 11.94 11.22
N LEU A 104 11.63 13.17 10.75
CA LEU A 104 10.38 13.90 10.96
C LEU A 104 9.37 13.68 9.84
N HIS A 105 9.78 13.02 8.75
CA HIS A 105 9.01 12.84 7.54
C HIS A 105 9.02 11.39 7.04
N SER A 106 7.83 10.89 6.72
CA SER A 106 7.60 9.59 6.11
C SER A 106 7.86 9.64 4.61
N ARG A 107 8.48 8.59 4.08
CA ARG A 107 8.59 8.41 2.62
C ARG A 107 7.21 8.33 1.99
N VAL A 108 7.07 9.00 0.84
CA VAL A 108 5.86 9.01 0.03
C VAL A 108 6.21 8.46 -1.35
N THR A 109 5.57 7.35 -1.72
CA THR A 109 5.84 6.65 -2.97
C THR A 109 4.57 6.58 -3.81
N LEU A 110 4.62 7.08 -5.04
CA LEU A 110 3.56 6.94 -6.02
C LEU A 110 3.82 5.69 -6.86
N TYR A 111 2.89 4.74 -6.85
CA TYR A 111 2.91 3.58 -7.73
C TYR A 111 1.89 3.75 -8.84
N TYR A 112 2.24 3.27 -10.03
CA TYR A 112 1.31 3.17 -11.15
C TYR A 112 0.48 1.90 -11.02
N GLY A 113 -0.84 2.06 -10.99
CA GLY A 113 -1.78 0.96 -10.87
C GLY A 113 -2.02 0.22 -12.18
N ALA A 114 -2.80 -0.87 -12.12
CA ALA A 114 -3.05 -1.74 -13.27
C ALA A 114 -3.80 -1.07 -14.44
N ARG A 115 -4.42 0.11 -14.22
CA ARG A 115 -5.05 0.89 -15.29
C ARG A 115 -4.09 1.84 -15.99
N HIS A 116 -2.86 2.03 -15.49
CA HIS A 116 -1.92 2.97 -16.10
C HIS A 116 -1.44 2.46 -17.47
N PRO A 117 -1.62 3.24 -18.55
CA PRO A 117 -1.38 2.76 -19.92
C PRO A 117 0.07 2.30 -20.14
N GLU A 118 1.03 2.98 -19.52
CA GLU A 118 2.46 2.79 -19.78
C GLU A 118 3.19 2.00 -18.68
N HIS A 119 2.60 1.94 -17.48
CA HIS A 119 3.32 1.54 -16.26
C HIS A 119 2.58 0.47 -15.44
N ALA A 120 1.49 -0.09 -15.97
CA ALA A 120 0.73 -1.16 -15.32
C ALA A 120 1.53 -2.47 -15.13
N ARG A 121 2.68 -2.62 -15.82
CA ARG A 121 3.55 -3.79 -15.72
C ARG A 121 4.66 -3.56 -14.70
N GLU A 122 5.13 -4.67 -14.15
CA GLU A 122 6.34 -4.67 -13.33
C GLU A 122 7.52 -4.15 -14.14
N ARG A 123 8.38 -3.33 -13.53
CA ARG A 123 9.56 -2.74 -14.18
C ARG A 123 10.76 -3.69 -14.24
N VAL A 124 10.66 -4.85 -13.58
CA VAL A 124 11.74 -5.84 -13.45
C VAL A 124 11.66 -6.93 -14.51
N ARG A 125 12.81 -7.52 -14.83
CA ARG A 125 13.02 -8.59 -15.82
C ARG A 125 13.76 -9.78 -15.19
N PRO A 126 13.73 -10.98 -15.83
CA PRO A 126 14.60 -12.07 -15.42
C PRO A 126 16.07 -11.61 -15.34
N GLY A 127 16.72 -11.85 -14.20
CA GLY A 127 18.07 -11.38 -13.91
C GLY A 127 18.14 -10.24 -12.89
N ASP A 128 17.06 -9.45 -12.75
CA ASP A 128 17.00 -8.41 -11.71
C ASP A 128 16.89 -9.04 -10.33
N TRP A 129 17.60 -8.50 -9.33
CA TRP A 129 17.52 -9.00 -7.95
C TRP A 129 16.08 -9.00 -7.42
N LEU A 130 15.26 -8.02 -7.81
CA LEU A 130 13.86 -7.93 -7.41
C LEU A 130 12.94 -8.98 -8.08
N TRP A 131 13.39 -9.63 -9.15
CA TRP A 131 12.62 -10.62 -9.91
C TRP A 131 12.25 -11.85 -9.06
N GLN A 132 13.13 -12.25 -8.15
CA GLN A 132 12.95 -13.44 -7.31
C GLN A 132 11.76 -13.35 -6.33
N PHE A 133 11.27 -12.13 -6.09
CA PHE A 133 10.19 -11.86 -5.14
C PHE A 133 8.79 -11.91 -5.77
N ARG A 134 8.69 -12.27 -7.06
CA ARG A 134 7.40 -12.51 -7.71
C ARG A 134 6.72 -13.73 -7.09
N PRO A 135 5.37 -13.76 -7.01
CA PRO A 135 4.67 -14.97 -6.59
C PRO A 135 5.05 -16.13 -7.50
N ARG A 136 5.62 -17.21 -6.94
CA ARG A 136 5.80 -18.46 -7.67
C ARG A 136 4.41 -18.99 -8.01
N ILE A 137 4.11 -19.13 -9.30
CA ILE A 137 2.95 -19.89 -9.74
C ILE A 137 3.27 -21.34 -9.35
N THR A 138 2.73 -21.81 -8.23
CA THR A 138 2.63 -23.25 -7.99
C THR A 138 1.70 -23.78 -9.05
N ALA A 139 2.27 -24.36 -10.11
CA ALA A 139 1.52 -25.23 -11.01
C ALA A 139 0.79 -26.23 -10.13
N GLY A 140 -0.55 -26.17 -10.15
CA GLY A 140 -1.37 -27.12 -9.44
C GLY A 140 -0.97 -28.51 -9.91
N ARG A 141 -0.37 -29.31 -9.01
CA ARG A 141 -0.35 -30.76 -9.18
C ARG A 141 -1.79 -31.22 -9.04
N SER A 142 -2.54 -31.20 -10.13
CA SER A 142 -3.70 -32.07 -10.30
C SER A 142 -3.18 -33.49 -10.45
N SER A 143 -2.76 -34.10 -9.34
CA SER A 143 -2.62 -35.55 -9.26
C SER A 143 -3.99 -36.13 -8.91
N VAL A 144 -4.88 -36.16 -9.90
CA VAL A 144 -6.01 -37.09 -9.88
C VAL A 144 -5.38 -38.46 -10.06
N ARG A 145 -5.25 -39.21 -8.95
CA ARG A 145 -4.96 -40.65 -9.04
C ARG A 145 -6.20 -41.30 -9.68
N PRO A 146 -6.06 -42.10 -10.74
CA PRO A 146 -7.15 -42.96 -11.15
C PRO A 146 -7.30 -44.02 -10.05
N GLN A 147 -8.46 -44.03 -9.39
CA GLN A 147 -8.87 -45.18 -8.60
C GLN A 147 -9.05 -46.35 -9.57
N ARG A 148 -8.28 -47.41 -9.34
CA ARG A 148 -8.57 -48.75 -9.86
C ARG A 148 -9.27 -49.53 -8.76
#